data_AF-A0A017TAW4-F1
#
_entry.id   AF-A0A017TAW4-F1
#
_cell.length_a   1.000
_cell.length_b   1.000
_cell.length_c   1.000
_cell.angle_alpha   90.00
_cell.angle_beta   90.00
_cell.angle_gamma   90.00
#
_symmetry.space_group_name_H-M   'P 1'
#
loop_
_entity.id
_entity.type
_entity.pdbx_description
1 polymer ?
#
loop_
_entity_poly.entity_id
_entity_poly.type
_entity_poly.pdbx_seq_one_letter_code
_entity_poly.pdbx_strand_id
1 'polypeptide(L)'
;MHIDASGVVVKYVANADMRRALKLRDQYERAMNNLMILTPSQIDRAGLNPEDVTRIRSRITEYHTVMMFLMASRQMTENLQQTIFVLGHEIAASIGEITAQARRRAKVSPNRGEILNALSPLIEYHTAPAKKARATRLKNESQEGKPATPSEGNDKAPKVPGALARSRSAQLARASNGLEADVEEAPASAAG
;
A
#
# COMPACT_ATOMS: atom_id res chain seq x y z
N MET A 1 -10.93 -8.71 -13.24
CA MET A 1 -9.91 -7.99 -14.03
C MET A 1 -8.94 -9.02 -14.57
N HIS A 2 -8.87 -9.18 -15.88
CA HIS A 2 -7.93 -10.11 -16.53
C HIS A 2 -6.75 -9.29 -17.06
N ILE A 3 -5.55 -9.54 -16.57
CA ILE A 3 -4.32 -8.94 -17.09
C ILE A 3 -3.67 -9.99 -17.98
N ASP A 4 -3.76 -9.81 -19.29
CA ASP A 4 -3.04 -10.64 -20.26
C ASP A 4 -1.66 -10.02 -20.51
N ALA A 5 -0.62 -10.67 -19.98
CA ALA A 5 0.77 -10.27 -20.17
C ALA A 5 1.55 -11.19 -21.12
N SER A 6 0.86 -12.05 -21.90
CA SER A 6 1.48 -13.03 -22.81
C SER A 6 2.41 -12.40 -23.85
N GLY A 7 2.15 -11.14 -24.25
CA GLY A 7 2.98 -10.39 -25.18
C GLY A 7 4.22 -9.69 -24.58
N VAL A 8 4.44 -9.77 -23.26
CA VAL A 8 5.54 -9.05 -22.59
C VAL A 8 6.74 -9.98 -22.41
N VAL A 9 7.86 -9.62 -23.07
CA VAL A 9 9.13 -10.34 -22.88
C VAL A 9 9.80 -9.85 -21.60
N VAL A 10 9.82 -10.70 -20.58
CA VAL A 10 10.50 -10.42 -19.31
C VAL A 10 12.01 -10.62 -19.48
N LYS A 11 12.78 -9.57 -19.22
CA LYS A 11 14.24 -9.61 -19.21
C LYS A 11 14.71 -9.53 -17.76
N TYR A 12 15.56 -10.47 -17.35
CA TYR A 12 16.13 -10.49 -16.01
C TYR A 12 17.47 -9.75 -15.99
N VAL A 13 17.63 -8.84 -15.04
CA VAL A 13 18.90 -8.19 -14.72
C VAL A 13 19.08 -8.31 -13.21
N ALA A 14 20.25 -8.77 -12.77
CA ALA A 14 20.55 -8.87 -11.34
C ALA A 14 20.43 -7.49 -10.67
N ASN A 15 19.88 -7.44 -9.45
CA ASN A 15 19.66 -6.19 -8.71
C ASN A 15 20.95 -5.37 -8.52
N ALA A 16 22.10 -6.03 -8.36
CA ALA A 16 23.40 -5.38 -8.23
C ALA A 16 23.79 -4.56 -9.46
N ASP A 17 23.26 -4.93 -10.63
CA ASP A 17 23.60 -4.33 -11.91
C ASP A 17 22.57 -3.32 -12.42
N MET A 18 21.34 -3.29 -11.86
CA MET A 18 20.27 -2.41 -12.34
C MET A 18 20.67 -0.94 -12.43
N ARG A 19 21.33 -0.41 -11.39
CA ARG A 19 21.77 1.01 -11.38
C ARG A 19 22.89 1.29 -12.38
N ARG A 20 23.69 0.27 -12.71
CA ARG A 20 24.77 0.39 -13.70
C ARG A 20 24.26 0.17 -15.13
N ALA A 21 23.20 -0.62 -15.28
CA ALA A 21 22.58 -0.96 -16.54
C ALA A 21 21.72 0.18 -17.11
N LEU A 22 21.05 0.95 -16.23
CA LEU A 22 20.24 2.09 -16.63
C LEU A 22 21.11 3.35 -16.80
N LYS A 23 21.53 3.60 -18.05
CA LYS A 23 22.20 4.85 -18.45
C LYS A 23 21.24 5.97 -18.88
N LEU A 24 19.97 5.88 -18.49
CA LEU A 24 18.99 6.93 -18.77
C LEU A 24 19.28 8.15 -17.91
N ARG A 25 19.33 9.32 -18.55
CA ARG A 25 19.50 10.60 -17.87
C ARG A 25 18.15 11.13 -17.40
N ASP A 26 18.19 12.15 -16.56
CA ASP A 26 16.99 12.90 -16.20
C ASP A 26 16.28 13.42 -17.46
N GLN A 27 14.95 13.53 -17.39
CA GLN A 27 14.09 13.99 -18.48
C GLN A 27 14.08 13.10 -19.74
N TYR A 28 14.51 11.83 -19.64
CA TYR A 28 14.47 10.88 -20.76
C TYR A 28 13.07 10.74 -21.38
N GLU A 29 12.00 10.85 -20.58
CA GLU A 29 10.61 10.76 -21.04
C GLU A 29 10.26 11.86 -22.03
N ARG A 30 10.71 13.09 -21.76
CA ARG A 30 10.53 14.22 -22.68
C ARG A 30 11.27 13.98 -24.00
N ALA A 31 12.48 13.44 -23.94
CA ALA A 31 13.25 13.10 -25.13
C ALA A 31 12.58 11.98 -25.96
N MET A 32 12.06 10.94 -25.30
CA MET A 32 11.31 9.87 -25.94
C MET A 32 10.05 10.42 -26.64
N ASN A 33 9.27 11.27 -25.96
CA ASN A 33 8.08 11.89 -26.54
C ASN A 33 8.40 12.76 -27.76
N ASN A 34 9.45 13.58 -27.68
CA ASN A 34 9.90 14.38 -28.82
C ASN A 34 10.26 13.50 -30.03
N LEU A 35 10.90 12.36 -29.80
CA LEU A 35 11.28 11.42 -30.85
C LEU A 35 10.07 10.72 -31.49
N MET A 36 9.02 10.46 -30.70
CA MET A 36 7.76 9.89 -31.20
C MET A 36 6.99 10.84 -32.12
N ILE A 37 7.07 12.16 -31.89
CA ILE A 37 6.31 13.16 -32.66
C ILE A 37 7.04 13.72 -33.90
N LEU A 38 8.33 13.42 -34.09
CA LEU A 38 9.09 13.91 -35.25
C LEU A 38 8.44 13.49 -36.58
N THR A 39 8.24 14.44 -37.49
CA THR A 39 7.75 14.13 -38.84
C THR A 39 8.90 13.64 -39.74
N PRO A 40 8.61 12.88 -40.83
CA PRO A 40 9.66 12.45 -41.77
C PRO A 40 10.50 13.61 -42.31
N SER A 41 9.87 14.76 -42.60
CA SER A 41 10.60 15.95 -43.07
C SER A 41 11.50 16.59 -42.01
N GLN A 42 11.18 16.43 -40.72
CA GLN A 42 12.03 16.90 -39.62
C GLN A 42 13.20 15.94 -39.40
N ILE A 43 12.98 14.63 -39.57
CA ILE A 43 14.01 13.60 -39.51
C ILE A 43 15.04 13.84 -40.62
N ASP A 44 14.58 14.03 -41.86
CA ASP A 44 15.44 14.32 -43.02
C ASP A 44 16.22 15.63 -42.84
N ARG A 45 15.54 16.72 -42.45
CA ARG A 45 16.20 18.02 -42.16
C ARG A 45 17.22 17.96 -41.04
N ALA A 46 17.02 17.08 -40.05
CA ALA A 46 17.95 16.87 -38.95
C ALA A 46 19.11 15.92 -39.31
N GLY A 47 19.12 15.33 -40.50
CA GLY A 47 20.14 14.36 -40.92
C GLY A 47 20.10 13.05 -40.13
N LEU A 48 18.93 12.68 -39.59
CA LEU A 48 18.77 11.44 -38.81
C LEU A 48 18.44 10.26 -39.74
N ASN A 49 19.02 9.09 -39.46
CA ASN A 49 18.69 7.87 -40.18
C ASN A 49 17.24 7.42 -39.86
N PRO A 50 16.32 7.33 -40.85
CA PRO A 50 14.93 6.93 -40.62
C PRO A 50 14.78 5.53 -40.01
N GLU A 51 15.68 4.59 -40.34
CA GLU A 51 15.64 3.23 -39.81
C GLU A 51 15.97 3.21 -38.32
N ASP A 52 16.99 3.98 -37.91
CA ASP A 52 17.37 4.10 -36.50
C ASP A 52 16.25 4.76 -35.68
N VAL A 53 15.60 5.79 -36.23
CA VAL A 53 14.43 6.45 -35.62
C VAL A 53 13.26 5.48 -35.51
N THR A 54 13.02 4.64 -36.51
CA THR A 54 11.96 3.62 -36.47
C THR A 54 12.26 2.56 -35.39
N ARG A 55 13.50 2.09 -35.33
CA ARG A 55 13.94 1.10 -34.33
C ARG A 55 13.81 1.63 -32.90
N ILE A 56 14.23 2.87 -32.64
CA ILE A 56 14.13 3.45 -31.30
C ILE A 56 12.66 3.74 -30.91
N ARG A 57 11.81 4.16 -31.85
CA ARG A 57 10.36 4.30 -31.62
C ARG A 57 9.73 2.98 -31.19
N SER A 58 10.07 1.88 -31.87
CA SER A 58 9.61 0.54 -31.48
C SER A 58 10.04 0.17 -30.05
N ARG A 59 11.28 0.50 -29.66
CA ARG A 59 11.76 0.29 -28.28
C ARG A 59 11.07 1.17 -27.25
N ILE A 60 10.73 2.42 -27.60
CA ILE A 60 9.96 3.31 -26.73
C ILE A 60 8.56 2.75 -26.50
N THR A 61 7.91 2.24 -27.55
CA THR A 61 6.61 1.55 -27.42
C THR A 61 6.71 0.33 -26.51
N GLU A 62 7.70 -0.56 -26.71
CA GLU A 62 7.95 -1.71 -25.85
C GLU A 62 8.16 -1.28 -24.37
N TYR A 63 8.95 -0.22 -24.15
CA TYR A 63 9.18 0.35 -22.83
C TYR A 63 7.88 0.84 -22.15
N HIS A 64 7.05 1.61 -22.86
CA HIS A 64 5.77 2.09 -22.33
C HIS A 64 4.81 0.95 -22.00
N THR A 65 4.75 -0.08 -22.86
CA THR A 65 3.94 -1.27 -22.59
C THR A 65 4.42 -1.96 -21.30
N VAL A 66 5.72 -2.20 -21.14
CA VAL A 66 6.28 -2.80 -19.91
C VAL A 66 5.98 -1.94 -18.68
N MET A 67 6.10 -0.61 -18.79
CA MET A 67 5.79 0.30 -17.68
C MET A 67 4.32 0.23 -17.26
N MET A 68 3.39 0.17 -18.22
CA MET A 68 1.97 0.01 -17.95
C MET A 68 1.68 -1.29 -17.19
N PHE A 69 2.27 -2.42 -17.62
CA PHE A 69 2.14 -3.69 -16.90
C PHE A 69 2.78 -3.66 -15.52
N LEU A 70 3.89 -2.94 -15.34
CA LEU A 70 4.50 -2.73 -14.03
C LEU A 70 3.54 -1.98 -13.10
N MET A 71 2.89 -0.92 -13.57
CA MET A 71 1.89 -0.21 -12.78
C MET A 71 0.68 -1.09 -12.44
N ALA A 72 0.17 -1.84 -13.42
CA ALA A 72 -0.94 -2.76 -13.21
C ALA A 72 -0.60 -3.87 -12.19
N SER A 73 0.62 -4.41 -12.22
CA SER A 73 1.07 -5.44 -11.26
C SER A 73 1.23 -4.88 -9.84
N ARG A 74 1.65 -3.62 -9.68
CA ARG A 74 1.64 -2.93 -8.38
C ARG A 74 0.23 -2.81 -7.82
N GLN A 75 -0.73 -2.34 -8.63
CA GLN A 75 -2.12 -2.25 -8.21
C GLN A 75 -2.70 -3.62 -7.87
N MET A 76 -2.39 -4.66 -8.65
CA MET A 76 -2.81 -6.03 -8.36
C MET A 76 -2.23 -6.52 -7.02
N THR A 77 -0.97 -6.20 -6.73
CA THR A 77 -0.34 -6.54 -5.44
C THR A 77 -1.05 -5.87 -4.28
N GLU A 78 -1.42 -4.59 -4.41
CA GLU A 78 -2.20 -3.86 -3.40
C GLU A 78 -3.58 -4.49 -3.20
N ASN A 79 -4.29 -4.82 -4.29
CA ASN A 79 -5.59 -5.48 -4.21
C ASN A 79 -5.50 -6.86 -3.53
N LEU A 80 -4.44 -7.62 -3.78
CA LEU A 80 -4.19 -8.90 -3.11
C LEU A 80 -3.90 -8.70 -1.62
N GLN A 81 -3.15 -7.67 -1.25
CA GLN A 81 -2.94 -7.32 0.16
C GLN A 81 -4.24 -6.95 0.86
N GLN A 82 -5.09 -6.13 0.24
CA GLN A 82 -6.42 -5.81 0.75
C GLN A 82 -7.28 -7.07 0.92
N THR A 83 -7.25 -7.96 -0.08
CA THR A 83 -7.95 -9.26 -0.02
C THR A 83 -7.49 -10.10 1.17
N ILE A 84 -6.17 -10.16 1.42
CA ILE A 84 -5.60 -10.87 2.58
C ILE A 84 -6.15 -10.29 3.89
N PHE A 85 -6.29 -8.96 4.00
CA PHE A 85 -6.86 -8.34 5.20
C PHE A 85 -8.34 -8.68 5.40
N VAL A 86 -9.14 -8.67 4.33
CA VAL A 86 -10.56 -9.04 4.39
C VAL A 86 -10.71 -10.51 4.80
N LEU A 87 -9.99 -11.41 4.13
CA LEU A 87 -10.01 -12.84 4.48
C LEU A 87 -9.51 -13.07 5.91
N GLY A 88 -8.47 -12.37 6.34
CA GLY A 88 -7.96 -12.44 7.70
C GLY A 88 -9.01 -12.02 8.74
N HIS A 89 -9.81 -11.00 8.43
CA HIS A 89 -10.93 -10.57 9.27
C HIS A 89 -12.03 -11.63 9.35
N GLU A 90 -12.45 -12.19 8.22
CA GLU A 90 -13.46 -13.26 8.15
C GLU A 90 -13.01 -14.49 8.93
N ILE A 91 -11.77 -14.94 8.73
CA ILE A 91 -11.17 -16.06 9.47
C ILE A 91 -11.19 -15.76 10.97
N ALA A 92 -10.79 -14.57 11.39
CA ALA A 92 -10.79 -14.19 12.81
C ALA A 92 -12.21 -14.21 13.40
N ALA A 93 -13.22 -13.73 12.66
CA ALA A 93 -14.62 -13.79 13.07
C ALA A 93 -15.11 -15.23 13.23
N SER A 94 -14.84 -16.11 12.26
CA SER A 94 -15.18 -17.54 12.33
C SER A 94 -14.49 -18.24 13.49
N ILE A 95 -13.22 -17.93 13.77
CA ILE A 95 -12.50 -18.45 14.94
C ILE A 95 -13.21 -18.06 16.25
N GLY A 96 -13.65 -16.80 16.36
CA GLY A 96 -14.40 -16.32 17.52
C GLY A 96 -15.73 -17.06 17.70
N GLU A 97 -16.46 -17.27 16.61
CA GLU A 97 -17.71 -18.03 16.62
C GLU A 97 -17.49 -19.49 17.05
N ILE A 98 -16.53 -20.20 16.43
CA ILE A 98 -16.19 -21.59 16.78
C ILE A 98 -15.81 -21.68 18.26
N THR A 99 -15.01 -20.72 18.76
CA THR A 99 -14.61 -20.65 20.16
C THR A 99 -15.84 -20.49 21.08
N ALA A 100 -16.78 -19.62 20.71
CA ALA A 100 -18.00 -19.41 21.48
C ALA A 100 -18.89 -20.65 21.48
N GLN A 101 -19.06 -21.32 20.33
CA GLN A 101 -19.82 -22.56 20.21
C GLN A 101 -19.20 -23.68 21.04
N ALA A 102 -17.88 -23.87 20.97
CA ALA A 102 -17.16 -24.85 21.76
C ALA A 102 -17.34 -24.64 23.27
N ARG A 103 -17.24 -23.39 23.74
CA ARG A 103 -17.49 -23.06 25.15
C ARG A 103 -18.91 -23.37 25.57
N ARG A 104 -19.92 -23.09 24.71
CA ARG A 104 -21.31 -23.45 24.99
C ARG A 104 -21.50 -24.95 25.10
N ARG A 105 -20.93 -25.74 24.18
CA ARG A 105 -20.98 -27.21 24.21
C ARG A 105 -20.26 -27.80 25.42
N ALA A 106 -19.07 -27.28 25.75
CA ALA A 106 -18.29 -27.74 26.88
C ALA A 106 -18.97 -27.49 28.24
N LYS A 107 -19.89 -26.51 28.35
CA LYS A 107 -20.67 -26.28 29.57
C LYS A 107 -21.66 -27.40 29.89
N VAL A 108 -22.18 -28.08 28.86
CA VAL A 108 -23.22 -29.11 29.01
C VAL A 108 -22.71 -30.53 28.80
N SER A 109 -21.44 -30.69 28.39
CA SER A 109 -20.84 -32.00 28.13
C SER A 109 -20.13 -32.56 29.37
N PRO A 110 -20.25 -33.87 29.65
CA PRO A 110 -19.45 -34.53 30.68
C PRO A 110 -17.94 -34.48 30.37
N ASN A 111 -17.55 -34.40 29.10
CA ASN A 111 -16.15 -34.40 28.65
C ASN A 111 -15.59 -32.98 28.45
N ARG A 112 -15.98 -32.04 29.32
CA ARG A 112 -15.60 -30.63 29.24
C ARG A 112 -14.10 -30.41 29.13
N GLY A 113 -13.31 -31.14 29.93
CA GLY A 113 -11.86 -31.01 30.00
C GLY A 113 -11.19 -31.29 28.65
N GLU A 114 -11.56 -32.39 28.01
CA GLU A 114 -11.00 -32.81 26.71
C GLU A 114 -11.35 -31.81 25.60
N ILE A 115 -12.60 -31.36 25.53
CA ILE A 115 -13.06 -30.39 24.51
C ILE A 115 -12.32 -29.06 24.64
N LEU A 116 -12.16 -28.56 25.87
CA LEU A 116 -11.48 -27.29 26.10
C LEU A 116 -9.97 -27.40 25.90
N ASN A 117 -9.37 -28.54 26.25
CA ASN A 117 -7.94 -28.78 26.03
C ASN A 117 -7.61 -28.83 24.54
N ALA A 118 -8.41 -29.55 23.74
CA ALA A 118 -8.24 -29.64 22.29
C ALA A 118 -8.33 -28.27 21.59
N LEU A 119 -9.05 -27.32 22.17
CA LEU A 119 -9.27 -25.97 21.62
C LEU A 119 -8.50 -24.87 22.36
N SER A 120 -7.57 -25.22 23.26
CA SER A 120 -6.80 -24.24 24.04
C SER A 120 -6.06 -23.22 23.16
N PRO A 121 -5.36 -23.62 22.07
CA PRO A 121 -4.67 -22.66 21.20
C PRO A 121 -5.63 -21.64 20.55
N LEU A 122 -6.82 -22.10 20.15
CA LEU A 122 -7.85 -21.25 19.55
C LEU A 122 -8.42 -20.25 20.58
N ILE A 123 -8.70 -20.74 21.79
CA ILE A 123 -9.18 -19.94 22.92
C ILE A 123 -8.13 -18.89 23.32
N GLU A 124 -6.85 -19.27 23.35
CA GLU A 124 -5.75 -18.36 23.67
C GLU A 124 -5.60 -17.28 22.62
N TYR A 125 -5.60 -17.64 21.34
CA TYR A 125 -5.58 -16.68 20.24
C TYR A 125 -6.72 -15.66 20.35
N HIS A 126 -7.96 -16.13 20.50
CA HIS A 126 -9.14 -15.25 20.60
C HIS A 126 -9.13 -14.39 21.87
N THR A 127 -8.59 -14.88 22.99
CA THR A 127 -8.55 -14.11 24.25
C THR A 127 -7.31 -13.22 24.41
N ALA A 128 -6.29 -13.38 23.58
CA ALA A 128 -5.05 -12.62 23.66
C ALA A 128 -5.27 -11.09 23.62
N PRO A 129 -6.13 -10.52 22.75
CA PRO A 129 -6.40 -9.09 22.76
C PRO A 129 -6.99 -8.60 24.09
N ALA A 130 -7.94 -9.35 24.66
CA ALA A 130 -8.56 -9.02 25.94
C ALA A 130 -7.57 -9.12 27.11
N LYS A 131 -6.70 -10.15 27.11
CA LYS A 131 -5.61 -10.28 28.09
C LYS A 131 -4.66 -9.09 28.03
N LYS A 132 -4.23 -8.69 26.82
CA LYS A 132 -3.36 -7.54 26.61
C LYS A 132 -4.02 -6.24 27.07
N ALA A 133 -5.29 -6.00 26.71
CA ALA A 133 -6.02 -4.82 27.13
C ALA A 133 -6.15 -4.71 28.65
N ARG A 134 -6.45 -5.82 29.35
CA ARG A 134 -6.46 -5.86 30.82
C ARG A 134 -5.08 -5.57 31.40
N ALA A 135 -4.03 -6.19 30.86
CA ALA A 135 -2.66 -5.96 31.32
C ALA A 135 -2.24 -4.48 31.18
N THR A 136 -2.63 -3.81 30.09
CA THR A 136 -2.37 -2.37 29.91
C THR A 136 -3.13 -1.52 30.92
N ARG A 137 -4.41 -1.81 31.18
CA ARG A 137 -5.20 -1.06 32.19
C ARG A 137 -4.59 -1.15 33.58
N LEU A 138 -4.24 -2.36 34.02
CA LEU A 138 -3.61 -2.58 35.33
C LEU A 138 -2.27 -1.84 35.45
N LYS A 139 -1.48 -1.79 34.37
CA LYS A 139 -0.23 -1.02 34.34
C LYS A 139 -0.47 0.48 34.51
N ASN A 140 -1.45 1.02 33.80
CA ASN A 140 -1.78 2.45 33.88
C ASN A 140 -2.32 2.82 35.28
N GLU A 141 -3.24 2.03 35.84
CA GLU A 141 -3.77 2.22 37.20
C GLU A 141 -2.65 2.18 38.26
N SER A 142 -1.67 1.28 38.10
CA SER A 142 -0.51 1.20 39.01
C SER A 142 0.49 2.35 38.87
N GLN A 143 0.45 3.10 37.76
CA GLN A 143 1.30 4.28 37.54
C GLN A 143 0.63 5.57 38.05
N GLU A 144 -0.70 5.68 37.94
CA GLU A 144 -1.47 6.81 38.48
C GLU A 144 -1.49 6.83 40.02
N GLY A 145 -1.31 5.69 40.68
CA GLY A 145 -1.21 5.58 42.14
C GLY A 145 0.19 5.84 42.74
N LYS A 146 1.23 6.09 41.91
CA LYS A 146 2.52 6.54 42.44
C LYS A 146 2.50 8.07 42.51
N PRO A 147 2.52 8.69 43.71
CA PRO A 147 2.71 10.13 43.80
C PRO A 147 4.01 10.44 43.07
N ALA A 148 3.92 11.36 42.10
CA ALA A 148 5.10 11.98 41.51
C ALA A 148 5.89 12.56 42.67
N THR A 149 6.90 11.83 43.13
CA THR A 149 7.93 12.37 44.01
C THR A 149 8.51 13.50 43.18
N PRO A 150 8.41 14.78 43.62
CA PRO A 150 9.04 15.86 42.91
C PRO A 150 10.52 15.50 42.82
N SER A 151 11.00 15.24 41.61
CA SER A 151 12.42 15.12 41.35
C SER A 151 13.03 16.48 41.65
N GLU A 152 13.46 16.65 42.90
CA GLU A 152 14.20 17.79 43.38
C GLU A 152 15.49 17.92 42.55
N GLY A 153 15.58 19.03 41.80
CA GLY A 153 16.80 19.61 41.25
C GLY A 153 17.81 18.70 40.55
N ASN A 154 17.70 18.56 39.23
CA ASN A 154 18.92 18.49 38.43
C ASN A 154 18.76 19.32 37.16
N ASP A 155 19.19 20.58 37.28
CA ASP A 155 19.42 21.53 36.19
C ASP A 155 20.49 20.99 35.24
N LYS A 156 20.09 20.09 34.33
CA LYS A 156 20.85 19.85 33.11
C LYS A 156 19.96 20.08 31.91
N ALA A 157 20.35 21.11 31.16
CA ALA A 157 19.77 21.62 29.94
C ALA A 157 19.22 20.52 29.00
N PRO A 158 18.06 20.76 28.36
CA PRO A 158 17.46 19.79 27.45
C PRO A 158 18.32 19.66 26.19
N LYS A 159 19.01 18.52 26.06
CA LYS A 159 19.58 18.06 24.79
C LYS A 159 18.44 17.51 23.96
N VAL A 160 17.87 18.36 23.09
CA VAL A 160 16.74 18.06 22.19
C VAL A 160 17.05 16.81 21.35
N PRO A 161 16.37 15.68 21.55
CA PRO A 161 16.39 14.57 20.59
C PRO A 161 15.33 14.88 19.52
N GLY A 162 15.75 14.86 18.26
CA GLY A 162 14.98 15.31 17.11
C GLY A 162 13.53 14.81 17.06
N ALA A 163 12.61 15.76 17.13
CA ALA A 163 11.23 15.59 16.70
C ALA A 163 11.18 15.59 15.16
N LEU A 164 11.47 14.44 14.55
CA LEU A 164 11.25 14.19 13.12
C LEU A 164 10.68 12.77 13.00
N ALA A 165 9.35 12.66 12.89
CA ALA A 165 8.63 11.60 12.14
C ALA A 165 7.17 11.33 12.61
N ARG A 166 6.35 12.35 12.94
CA ARG A 166 4.90 12.15 13.15
C ARG A 166 4.00 13.21 12.52
N SER A 167 4.36 13.76 11.36
CA SER A 167 3.56 14.80 10.70
C SER A 167 3.27 14.57 9.20
N ARG A 168 3.45 13.36 8.65
CA ARG A 168 3.10 13.09 7.23
C ARG A 168 1.77 12.38 6.99
N SER A 169 1.16 11.74 7.99
CA SER A 169 -0.11 11.00 7.79
C SER A 169 -1.37 11.88 7.87
N ALA A 170 -1.30 13.08 8.42
CA ALA A 170 -2.47 13.98 8.54
C ALA A 170 -2.63 14.97 7.37
N GLN A 171 -1.62 15.13 6.50
CA GLN A 171 -1.68 16.07 5.38
C GLN A 171 -2.22 15.46 4.08
N LEU A 172 -2.24 14.13 3.94
CA LEU A 172 -2.77 13.45 2.75
C LEU A 172 -4.29 13.26 2.75
N ALA A 173 -4.96 13.43 3.90
CA ALA A 173 -6.42 13.28 3.99
C ALA A 173 -7.22 14.56 3.67
N ARG A 174 -6.56 15.71 3.44
CA ARG A 174 -7.23 16.99 3.10
C ARG A 174 -7.16 17.38 1.63
N ALA A 175 -6.48 16.61 0.78
CA ALA A 175 -6.30 16.94 -0.63
C ALA A 175 -7.35 16.30 -1.57
N SER A 176 -8.32 15.52 -1.07
CA SER A 176 -9.26 14.75 -1.90
C SER A 176 -10.71 15.26 -1.90
N ASN A 177 -11.05 16.36 -1.23
CA ASN A 177 -12.44 16.87 -1.12
C ASN A 177 -12.68 18.23 -1.82
N GLY A 178 -11.88 18.62 -2.82
CA GLY A 178 -11.92 19.96 -3.41
C GLY A 178 -12.22 20.06 -4.90
N LEU A 179 -12.80 19.04 -5.53
CA LEU A 179 -13.09 19.04 -6.97
C LEU A 179 -14.55 18.63 -7.25
N GLU A 180 -15.51 19.36 -6.68
CA GLU A 180 -16.85 19.44 -7.28
C GLU A 180 -16.83 20.62 -8.24
N ALA A 181 -16.80 20.28 -9.54
CA ALA A 181 -16.92 21.22 -10.63
C ALA A 181 -18.38 21.63 -10.76
N ASP A 182 -18.62 22.93 -10.72
CA ASP A 182 -19.81 23.58 -11.25
C ASP A 182 -20.05 23.11 -12.69
N VAL A 183 -21.09 22.28 -12.88
CA VAL A 183 -21.67 22.02 -14.20
C VAL A 183 -22.72 23.09 -14.42
N GLU A 184 -22.29 24.18 -15.06
CA GLU A 184 -23.16 25.24 -15.55
C GLU A 184 -24.04 24.69 -16.68
N GLU A 185 -25.31 24.49 -16.34
CA GLU A 185 -26.38 24.03 -17.22
C GLU A 185 -26.73 25.13 -18.24
N ALA A 186 -26.31 24.96 -19.50
CA ALA A 186 -26.69 25.85 -20.59
C ALA A 186 -28.13 25.52 -21.09
N PRO A 187 -29.05 26.49 -21.17
CA PRO A 187 -30.40 26.24 -21.68
C PRO A 187 -30.43 26.07 -23.19
N ALA A 188 -31.21 25.08 -23.62
CA ALA A 188 -31.48 24.70 -24.99
C ALA A 188 -32.00 25.86 -25.85
N SER A 189 -31.31 26.13 -26.96
CA SER A 189 -31.76 27.00 -28.03
C SER A 189 -32.90 26.33 -28.79
N ALA A 190 -34.09 26.91 -28.71
CA ALA A 190 -35.22 26.58 -29.57
C ALA A 190 -34.88 26.89 -31.04
N ALA A 191 -34.96 25.89 -31.90
CA ALA A 191 -34.98 26.07 -33.35
C ALA A 191 -36.42 26.36 -33.78
N GLY A 192 -36.56 27.37 -34.64
CA GLY A 192 -37.78 27.64 -35.41
C GLY A 192 -37.92 26.76 -36.64
#